data_AF-A0A7C4ZRV2-F1
#
_entry.id   AF-A0A7C4ZRV2-F1
#
_cell.length_a   1.000
_cell.length_b   1.000
_cell.length_c   1.000
_cell.angle_alpha   90.00
_cell.angle_beta   90.00
_cell.angle_gamma   90.00
#
_symmetry.space_group_name_H-M   'P 1'
#
loop_
_entity.id
_entity.type
_entity.pdbx_description
1 polymer ?
#
loop_
_entity_poly.entity_id
_entity_poly.type
_entity_poly.pdbx_seq_one_letter_code
_entity_poly.pdbx_strand_id
1 'polypeptide(L)'
;MPVVPGYHGESGPSTSSGFGAEEQGSGEDRSPKRSFVKLQGSRGAEEQGSEGEWSPKRSFGEAQGTLSGGAGEQGSRGDEEFLTAAQEIGYPLLVKAVAGGGGKGMRLVQTAAELPDALVSARREALHAFGDERIYLEKYLAQPRHIEFQILADAHGHIIHLFERECSVQRRHQKIIEETPAPLLAGDEALRQRMGQAAVAAAQAVNYVNAGTIEFLVDAERNFYFLEMNTRLQVEHPITELVTGLDLVKWQLRIAAGESLPFEQADLSQRGHALECRIYAEDPANNFLPATGRVLQLVEPVGPGVRVDSGLARGDVVTPHYDPLLAKLIVLAEDRAEAIQKLVSALRQYVLLGVTTNLPFLRDLLAHDLFQRGETTTGLIEQHFGDWQPAQDPPDLVLIAAALGEMLERGEEARRRGGEEMMNDPYNPWRELSNFRIGEVNQK
;
A
#
# COMPACT_ATOMS: atom_id res chain seq x y z
N MET A 1 -9.99 -40.76 25.42
CA MET A 1 -8.76 -41.05 26.18
C MET A 1 -7.79 -41.79 25.28
N PRO A 2 -6.47 -41.54 25.34
CA PRO A 2 -5.77 -40.84 26.41
C PRO A 2 -5.33 -39.42 26.04
N VAL A 3 -5.33 -38.60 27.08
CA VAL A 3 -4.73 -37.27 27.19
C VAL A 3 -3.22 -37.46 27.29
N VAL A 4 -2.44 -36.70 26.52
CA VAL A 4 -0.99 -36.57 26.72
C VAL A 4 -0.74 -35.25 27.45
N PRO A 5 -0.10 -35.27 28.63
CA PRO A 5 0.17 -34.07 29.42
C PRO A 5 1.50 -33.41 29.02
N GLY A 6 1.51 -32.08 29.01
CA GLY A 6 2.67 -31.24 29.32
C GLY A 6 3.81 -31.22 28.30
N TYR A 7 3.77 -30.25 27.39
CA TYR A 7 4.99 -29.64 26.84
C TYR A 7 4.94 -28.13 27.17
N HIS A 8 5.72 -27.73 28.16
CA HIS A 8 6.21 -26.35 28.26
C HIS A 8 7.30 -26.22 27.18
N GLY A 9 6.96 -25.66 26.01
CA GLY A 9 7.93 -25.22 25.01
C GLY A 9 8.24 -23.75 25.26
N GLU A 10 9.45 -23.42 25.72
CA GLU A 10 10.55 -22.97 24.84
C GLU A 10 10.15 -21.72 24.05
N SER A 11 10.63 -20.57 24.54
CA SER A 11 10.78 -19.35 23.75
C SER A 11 11.51 -19.71 22.45
N GLY A 12 10.83 -19.55 21.31
CA GLY A 12 11.46 -19.71 20.00
C GLY A 12 12.67 -18.76 19.89
N PRO A 13 13.78 -19.19 19.25
CA PRO A 13 15.02 -18.42 19.20
C PRO A 13 14.92 -17.10 18.40
N SER A 14 13.79 -16.85 17.72
CA SER A 14 13.52 -15.62 16.97
C SER A 14 12.01 -15.41 16.81
N THR A 15 11.51 -14.21 17.11
CA THR A 15 10.15 -13.76 16.79
C THR A 15 10.19 -12.88 15.53
N SER A 16 9.19 -13.03 14.66
CA SER A 16 8.93 -12.11 13.54
C SER A 16 7.67 -11.31 13.88
N SER A 17 7.77 -9.98 13.87
CA SER A 17 6.72 -9.06 14.35
C SER A 17 5.57 -8.84 13.38
N GLY A 18 5.59 -9.43 12.18
CA GLY A 18 4.59 -9.14 11.14
C GLY A 18 4.55 -7.64 10.81
N PHE A 19 3.38 -7.06 10.52
CA PHE A 19 3.25 -5.61 10.33
C PHE A 19 2.36 -5.00 11.43
N GLY A 20 2.73 -3.84 11.99
CA GLY A 20 1.83 -2.89 12.64
C GLY A 20 1.53 -3.04 14.16
N ALA A 21 1.58 -4.23 14.76
CA ALA A 21 1.10 -4.42 16.15
C ALA A 21 2.14 -4.10 17.25
N GLU A 22 3.38 -4.58 17.15
CA GLU A 22 4.43 -4.37 18.16
C GLU A 22 5.75 -3.83 17.57
N GLU A 23 5.80 -3.68 16.25
CA GLU A 23 7.06 -3.48 15.51
C GLU A 23 7.65 -2.06 15.64
N GLN A 24 6.81 -1.07 15.93
CA GLN A 24 7.23 0.31 16.25
C GLN A 24 7.00 0.67 17.73
N GLY A 25 6.43 -0.26 18.51
CA GLY A 25 6.16 -0.10 19.93
C GLY A 25 7.41 -0.40 20.74
N SER A 26 7.94 0.58 21.47
CA SER A 26 9.11 0.45 22.35
C SER A 26 8.83 -0.37 23.63
N GLY A 27 8.13 -1.50 23.51
CA GLY A 27 7.50 -2.22 24.61
C GLY A 27 8.39 -3.18 25.40
N GLU A 28 9.41 -3.78 24.77
CA GLU A 28 10.28 -4.77 25.45
C GLU A 28 11.76 -4.39 25.56
N ASP A 29 12.20 -3.31 24.91
CA ASP A 29 13.55 -2.77 25.11
C ASP A 29 13.48 -1.39 25.79
N ARG A 30 13.77 -1.35 27.09
CA ARG A 30 13.77 -0.12 27.90
C ARG A 30 14.96 0.77 27.52
N SER A 31 14.83 1.51 26.42
CA SER A 31 15.49 2.82 26.25
C SER A 31 14.73 3.70 25.23
N PRO A 32 14.20 4.88 25.62
CA PRO A 32 13.47 5.72 24.68
C PRO A 32 14.45 6.57 23.88
N LYS A 33 14.62 6.26 22.60
CA LYS A 33 14.96 7.25 21.58
C LYS A 33 14.04 7.07 20.39
N ARG A 34 12.94 7.84 20.36
CA ARG A 34 12.52 8.45 19.09
C ARG A 34 13.66 9.38 18.69
N SER A 35 14.72 8.84 18.10
CA SER A 35 15.78 9.63 17.51
C SER A 35 15.23 10.18 16.21
N PHE A 36 14.65 11.38 16.27
CA PHE A 36 14.89 12.33 15.19
C PHE A 36 16.41 12.37 15.02
N VAL A 37 16.88 11.96 13.86
CA VAL A 37 18.31 11.84 13.58
C VAL A 37 18.91 13.25 13.62
N LYS A 38 19.53 13.59 14.76
CA LYS A 38 20.25 14.85 14.96
C LYS A 38 21.67 14.68 14.42
N LEU A 39 21.89 14.98 13.15
CA LEU A 39 23.23 15.01 12.54
C LEU A 39 23.99 16.29 12.93
N GLN A 40 24.81 16.23 13.98
CA GLN A 40 25.66 17.34 14.44
C GLN A 40 26.99 17.45 13.68
N GLY A 41 27.37 18.71 13.36
CA GLY A 41 28.72 19.19 12.97
C GLY A 41 28.88 19.50 11.48
N SER A 42 29.56 20.55 11.01
CA SER A 42 30.10 21.81 11.57
C SER A 42 30.40 22.78 10.39
N ARG A 43 30.54 24.07 10.70
CA ARG A 43 30.66 25.26 9.82
C ARG A 43 31.65 25.16 8.64
N GLY A 44 31.18 25.66 7.48
CA GLY A 44 31.86 26.66 6.64
C GLY A 44 32.93 26.19 5.64
N ALA A 45 32.64 26.33 4.34
CA ALA A 45 33.48 26.99 3.33
C ALA A 45 32.92 26.74 1.92
N GLU A 46 33.06 27.75 1.06
CA GLU A 46 32.89 27.71 -0.39
C GLU A 46 33.79 26.65 -1.05
N GLU A 47 33.33 26.00 -2.13
CA GLU A 47 33.99 26.02 -3.45
C GLU A 47 33.32 25.11 -4.49
N GLN A 48 33.55 25.48 -5.75
CA GLN A 48 33.03 24.91 -6.98
C GLN A 48 33.73 23.58 -7.34
N GLY A 49 33.00 22.70 -8.05
CA GLY A 49 33.60 21.62 -8.83
C GLY A 49 33.07 20.24 -8.48
N SER A 50 32.57 19.55 -9.51
CA SER A 50 32.50 18.09 -9.71
C SER A 50 32.44 17.16 -8.49
N GLU A 51 31.45 16.24 -8.53
CA GLU A 51 31.18 15.18 -7.54
C GLU A 51 30.40 15.67 -6.32
N GLY A 52 29.11 15.93 -6.51
CA GLY A 52 28.21 16.33 -5.43
C GLY A 52 27.88 15.17 -4.51
N GLU A 53 28.52 15.12 -3.34
CA GLU A 53 28.08 14.34 -2.18
C GLU A 53 26.61 14.67 -1.84
N TRP A 54 25.74 13.68 -1.99
CA TRP A 54 24.36 13.73 -1.51
C TRP A 54 24.37 13.56 0.01
N SER A 55 23.99 14.62 0.74
CA SER A 55 23.75 14.54 2.19
C SER A 55 22.24 14.44 2.43
N PRO A 56 21.76 13.53 3.30
CA PRO A 56 20.35 13.44 3.70
C PRO A 56 19.74 14.77 4.19
N LYS A 57 20.58 15.76 4.54
CA LYS A 57 20.20 17.11 4.96
C LYS A 57 19.61 18.00 3.87
N ARG A 58 19.77 17.68 2.57
CA ARG A 58 19.37 18.57 1.47
C ARG A 58 18.00 18.27 0.86
N SER A 59 17.41 17.10 1.13
CA SER A 59 16.20 16.62 0.43
C SER A 59 14.88 16.89 1.16
N PHE A 60 14.95 17.43 2.37
CA PHE A 60 13.89 18.20 3.01
C PHE A 60 14.60 19.41 3.61
N GLY A 61 14.11 20.61 3.32
CA GLY A 61 14.41 21.76 4.17
C GLY A 61 13.72 21.55 5.52
N GLU A 62 14.15 20.56 6.30
CA GLU A 62 13.88 20.54 7.73
C GLU A 62 14.69 21.69 8.33
N ALA A 63 14.14 22.89 8.27
CA ALA A 63 14.36 23.81 9.36
C ALA A 63 13.65 23.19 10.57
N GLN A 64 14.36 22.32 11.30
CA GLN A 64 13.94 21.91 12.65
C GLN A 64 14.06 23.13 13.57
N GLY A 65 13.15 24.09 13.42
CA GLY A 65 12.75 25.02 14.46
C GLY A 65 11.82 24.29 15.42
N THR A 66 12.29 23.25 16.12
CA THR A 66 11.52 22.69 17.24
C THR A 66 11.63 23.66 18.41
N LEU A 67 10.77 24.67 18.43
CA LEU A 67 10.71 25.63 19.53
C LEU A 67 9.52 25.31 20.43
N SER A 68 9.81 24.87 21.65
CA SER A 68 8.86 24.84 22.76
C SER A 68 8.72 26.26 23.34
N GLY A 69 7.55 26.87 23.22
CA GLY A 69 7.25 28.21 23.71
C GLY A 69 6.53 28.15 25.05
N GLY A 70 7.28 27.99 26.14
CA GLY A 70 6.74 28.13 27.49
C GLY A 70 6.03 29.49 27.68
N ALA A 71 4.84 29.46 28.28
CA ALA A 71 3.98 30.61 28.49
C ALA A 71 4.70 31.77 29.19
N GLY A 72 4.84 32.91 28.50
CA GLY A 72 5.30 34.18 29.05
C GLY A 72 6.19 34.97 28.09
N GLU A 73 5.63 35.99 27.44
CA GLU A 73 6.35 37.14 26.84
C GLU A 73 7.41 36.92 25.73
N GLN A 74 7.40 35.80 24.97
CA GLN A 74 8.35 35.60 23.85
C GLN A 74 7.69 35.29 22.48
N GLY A 75 6.72 36.11 22.08
CA GLY A 75 5.98 35.91 20.82
C GLY A 75 6.74 36.23 19.51
N SER A 76 7.97 36.76 19.52
CA SER A 76 8.62 37.23 18.28
C SER A 76 9.75 36.35 17.73
N ARG A 77 10.51 35.64 18.57
CA ARG A 77 11.73 34.96 18.12
C ARG A 77 11.47 33.64 17.39
N GLY A 78 10.41 32.93 17.78
CA GLY A 78 10.08 31.65 17.14
C GLY A 78 9.44 31.81 15.76
N ASP A 79 8.61 32.83 15.56
CA ASP A 79 7.89 33.02 14.29
C ASP A 79 8.80 33.61 13.20
N GLU A 80 9.84 34.39 13.55
CA GLU A 80 10.86 34.85 12.60
C GLU A 80 11.68 33.70 12.00
N GLU A 81 11.99 32.68 12.79
CA GLU A 81 12.67 31.47 12.28
C GLU A 81 11.77 30.70 11.30
N PHE A 82 10.48 30.58 11.60
CA PHE A 82 9.50 29.99 10.67
C PHE A 82 9.35 30.80 9.39
N LEU A 83 9.36 32.13 9.46
CA LEU A 83 9.30 33.00 8.27
C LEU A 83 10.55 32.84 7.39
N THR A 84 11.73 32.73 7.99
CA THR A 84 12.99 32.51 7.28
C THR A 84 12.99 31.13 6.62
N ALA A 85 12.66 30.09 7.37
CA ALA A 85 12.51 28.73 6.85
C ALA A 85 11.51 28.64 5.70
N ALA A 86 10.38 29.35 5.80
CA ALA A 86 9.37 29.38 4.76
C ALA A 86 9.87 30.01 3.45
N GLN A 87 10.79 30.98 3.51
CA GLN A 87 11.44 31.55 2.32
C GLN A 87 12.42 30.56 1.68
N GLU A 88 13.14 29.78 2.48
CA GLU A 88 14.07 28.76 2.01
C GLU A 88 13.35 27.57 1.36
N ILE A 89 12.27 27.09 1.97
CA ILE A 89 11.45 25.98 1.44
C ILE A 89 10.62 26.43 0.23
N GLY A 90 10.09 27.66 0.29
CA GLY A 90 9.24 28.26 -0.72
C GLY A 90 7.78 27.77 -0.67
N TYR A 91 6.84 28.65 -1.00
CA TYR A 91 5.40 28.35 -1.01
C TYR A 91 4.96 27.51 -2.22
N PRO A 92 3.81 26.80 -2.14
CA PRO A 92 2.98 26.58 -0.94
C PRO A 92 3.64 25.66 0.10
N LEU A 93 3.22 25.78 1.36
CA LEU A 93 3.77 25.07 2.53
C LEU A 93 2.67 24.38 3.32
N LEU A 94 3.07 23.37 4.09
CA LEU A 94 2.23 22.71 5.09
C LEU A 94 2.79 22.99 6.48
N VAL A 95 1.94 23.46 7.39
CA VAL A 95 2.23 23.56 8.83
C VAL A 95 1.70 22.30 9.49
N LYS A 96 2.56 21.52 10.14
CA LYS A 96 2.20 20.24 10.78
C LYS A 96 2.57 20.21 12.26
N ALA A 97 1.78 19.51 13.07
CA ALA A 97 2.11 19.19 14.46
C ALA A 97 3.15 18.06 14.55
N VAL A 98 4.13 18.18 15.47
CA VAL A 98 5.17 17.14 15.68
C VAL A 98 4.57 15.84 16.24
N ALA A 99 3.56 15.94 17.09
CA ALA A 99 2.87 14.79 17.69
C ALA A 99 1.67 14.28 16.86
N GLY A 100 1.43 14.87 15.68
CA GLY A 100 0.28 14.53 14.83
C GLY A 100 0.48 13.26 14.01
N GLY A 101 -0.60 12.50 13.81
CA GLY A 101 -0.68 11.36 12.91
C GLY A 101 -2.07 11.28 12.25
N GLY A 102 -2.16 10.69 11.05
CA GLY A 102 -3.44 10.49 10.35
C GLY A 102 -4.12 11.77 9.84
N GLY A 103 -3.34 12.79 9.47
CA GLY A 103 -3.84 13.98 8.77
C GLY A 103 -4.50 15.07 9.62
N LYS A 104 -4.52 14.94 10.96
CA LYS A 104 -5.03 15.97 11.88
C LYS A 104 -3.93 16.97 12.27
N GLY A 105 -4.24 18.27 12.33
CA GLY A 105 -3.25 19.31 12.64
C GLY A 105 -2.36 19.72 11.48
N MET A 106 -2.88 19.67 10.24
CA MET A 106 -2.18 20.07 9.02
C MET A 106 -2.84 21.32 8.41
N ARG A 107 -2.08 22.35 8.08
CA ARG A 107 -2.60 23.57 7.41
C ARG A 107 -1.79 23.90 6.18
N LEU A 108 -2.48 24.01 5.05
CA LEU A 108 -1.92 24.55 3.82
C LEU A 108 -1.79 26.08 3.93
N VAL A 109 -0.61 26.58 3.60
CA VAL A 109 -0.27 28.00 3.55
C VAL A 109 0.19 28.30 2.13
N GLN A 110 -0.59 29.08 1.40
CA GLN A 110 -0.29 29.38 -0.01
C GLN A 110 0.62 30.58 -0.17
N THR A 111 0.56 31.54 0.77
CA THR A 111 1.31 32.79 0.68
C THR A 111 1.96 33.17 2.01
N ALA A 112 3.00 34.01 1.95
CA ALA A 112 3.68 34.49 3.15
C ALA A 112 2.79 35.28 4.11
N ALA A 113 1.72 35.90 3.60
CA ALA A 113 0.77 36.64 4.42
C ALA A 113 -0.09 35.73 5.31
N GLU A 114 -0.30 34.47 4.92
CA GLU A 114 -1.12 33.50 5.65
C GLU A 114 -0.34 32.79 6.78
N LEU A 115 1.00 32.78 6.70
CA LEU A 115 1.84 31.97 7.59
C LEU A 115 1.67 32.33 9.08
N PRO A 116 1.68 33.61 9.51
CA PRO A 116 1.58 33.94 10.93
C PRO A 116 0.30 33.40 11.59
N ASP A 117 -0.84 33.56 10.92
CA ASP A 117 -2.12 33.06 11.43
C ASP A 117 -2.18 31.52 11.43
N ALA A 118 -1.58 30.89 10.41
CA ALA A 118 -1.49 29.44 10.33
C ALA A 118 -0.63 28.84 11.46
N LEU A 119 0.50 29.46 11.82
CA LEU A 119 1.34 29.02 12.94
C LEU A 119 0.58 29.06 14.28
N VAL A 120 -0.09 30.19 14.57
CA VAL A 120 -0.88 30.34 15.81
C VAL A 120 -1.99 29.31 15.88
N SER A 121 -2.70 29.11 14.77
CA SER A 121 -3.81 28.17 14.71
C SER A 121 -3.34 26.72 14.86
N ALA A 122 -2.25 26.34 14.18
CA ALA A 122 -1.67 24.99 14.25
C ALA A 122 -1.16 24.66 15.66
N ARG A 123 -0.49 25.59 16.35
CA ARG A 123 -0.04 25.37 17.74
C ARG A 123 -1.21 25.11 18.70
N ARG A 124 -2.29 25.89 18.58
CA ARG A 124 -3.51 25.71 19.40
C ARG A 124 -4.16 24.35 19.16
N GLU A 125 -4.25 23.96 17.90
CA GLU A 125 -4.81 22.66 17.51
C GLU A 125 -3.95 21.50 18.01
N ALA A 126 -2.63 21.61 17.85
CA ALA A 126 -1.66 20.62 18.32
C ALA A 126 -1.72 20.45 19.85
N LEU A 127 -1.75 21.56 20.59
CA LEU A 127 -1.88 21.55 22.05
C LEU A 127 -3.20 20.92 22.49
N HIS A 128 -4.31 21.26 21.84
CA HIS A 128 -5.62 20.72 22.19
C HIS A 128 -5.77 19.23 21.84
N ALA A 129 -5.23 18.80 20.71
CA ALA A 129 -5.36 17.42 20.23
C ALA A 129 -4.35 16.45 20.86
N PHE A 130 -3.13 16.92 21.14
CA PHE A 130 -1.99 16.06 21.49
C PHE A 130 -1.25 16.49 22.76
N GLY A 131 -1.64 17.60 23.40
CA GLY A 131 -0.93 18.14 24.57
C GLY A 131 0.47 18.66 24.26
N ASP A 132 0.81 18.83 22.97
CA ASP A 132 2.12 19.24 22.48
C ASP A 132 1.94 20.34 21.43
N GLU A 133 2.46 21.53 21.71
CA GLU A 133 2.33 22.70 20.83
C GLU A 133 3.38 22.75 19.70
N ARG A 134 4.33 21.80 19.66
CA ARG A 134 5.41 21.83 18.68
C ARG A 134 4.88 21.59 17.27
N ILE A 135 5.29 22.45 16.35
CA ILE A 135 4.95 22.40 14.93
C ILE A 135 6.21 22.47 14.07
N TYR A 136 6.10 22.06 12.81
CA TYR A 136 7.14 22.18 11.79
C TYR A 136 6.54 22.59 10.44
N LEU A 137 7.39 23.07 9.54
CA LEU A 137 7.04 23.39 8.15
C LEU A 137 7.56 22.31 7.22
N GLU A 138 6.78 22.01 6.20
CA GLU A 138 7.20 21.21 5.07
C GLU A 138 6.72 21.84 3.77
N LYS A 139 7.35 21.46 2.65
CA LYS A 139 6.87 21.84 1.33
C LYS A 139 5.51 21.19 1.07
N TYR A 140 4.51 21.96 0.65
CA TYR A 140 3.30 21.37 0.09
C TYR A 140 3.59 20.95 -1.35
N LEU A 141 3.43 19.65 -1.62
CA LEU A 141 3.48 19.11 -2.96
C LEU A 141 2.05 18.92 -3.44
N ALA A 142 1.69 19.57 -4.54
CA ALA A 142 0.38 19.40 -5.15
C ALA A 142 0.37 18.06 -5.90
N GLN A 143 -0.48 17.13 -5.45
CA GLN A 143 -0.72 15.85 -6.13
C GLN A 143 0.57 15.07 -6.44
N PRO A 144 1.46 14.84 -5.46
CA PRO A 144 2.69 14.13 -5.70
C PRO A 144 2.43 12.68 -6.10
N ARG A 145 3.47 12.07 -6.66
CA ARG A 145 3.59 10.63 -6.84
C ARG A 145 4.24 10.05 -5.59
N HIS A 146 3.77 8.91 -5.10
CA HIS A 146 4.42 8.22 -3.98
C HIS A 146 5.28 7.10 -4.58
N ILE A 147 6.60 7.26 -4.51
CA ILE A 147 7.58 6.27 -4.97
C ILE A 147 8.38 5.79 -3.78
N GLU A 148 8.64 4.50 -3.69
CA GLU A 148 9.38 3.95 -2.57
C GLU A 148 10.38 2.89 -3.02
N PHE A 149 11.52 2.77 -2.34
CA PHE A 149 12.57 1.82 -2.68
C PHE A 149 12.69 0.75 -1.60
N GLN A 150 12.55 -0.51 -1.99
CA GLN A 150 12.81 -1.64 -1.11
C GLN A 150 14.29 -1.71 -0.78
N ILE A 151 14.64 -1.75 0.50
CA ILE A 151 16.00 -1.96 0.99
C ILE A 151 16.14 -3.36 1.57
N LEU A 152 17.29 -3.97 1.34
CA LEU A 152 17.75 -5.17 2.03
C LEU A 152 19.18 -4.93 2.51
N ALA A 153 19.41 -5.12 3.81
CA ALA A 153 20.69 -4.86 4.44
C ALA A 153 21.11 -6.01 5.37
N ASP A 154 22.34 -6.49 5.28
CA ASP A 154 22.86 -7.49 6.22
C ASP A 154 23.70 -6.89 7.35
N ALA A 155 24.08 -7.73 8.31
CA ALA A 155 24.93 -7.33 9.44
C ALA A 155 26.41 -7.16 9.08
N HIS A 156 26.78 -7.39 7.81
CA HIS A 156 28.16 -7.32 7.30
C HIS A 156 28.44 -6.03 6.52
N GLY A 157 27.45 -5.13 6.46
CA GLY A 157 27.55 -3.83 5.82
C GLY A 157 27.11 -3.81 4.35
N HIS A 158 26.57 -4.91 3.83
CA HIS A 158 25.98 -4.91 2.50
C HIS A 158 24.58 -4.32 2.56
N ILE A 159 24.34 -3.26 1.78
CA ILE A 159 23.04 -2.57 1.68
C ILE A 159 22.75 -2.37 0.20
N ILE A 160 21.61 -2.90 -0.24
CA ILE A 160 21.16 -2.80 -1.63
C ILE A 160 19.69 -2.37 -1.67
N HIS A 161 19.26 -1.84 -2.82
CA HIS A 161 17.85 -1.65 -3.11
C HIS A 161 17.34 -2.72 -4.08
N LEU A 162 16.11 -3.18 -3.87
CA LEU A 162 15.39 -4.12 -4.73
C LEU A 162 14.39 -3.37 -5.62
N PHE A 163 14.89 -2.29 -6.24
CA PHE A 163 14.13 -1.36 -7.08
C PHE A 163 12.97 -0.66 -6.34
N GLU A 164 12.20 0.10 -7.11
CA GLU A 164 11.13 0.93 -6.62
C GLU A 164 9.74 0.30 -6.74
N ARG A 165 8.77 0.86 -6.02
CA ARG A 165 7.32 0.68 -6.22
C ARG A 165 6.67 2.05 -6.38
N GLU A 166 5.64 2.14 -7.22
CA GLU A 166 4.73 3.28 -7.27
C GLU A 166 3.48 2.95 -6.45
N CYS A 167 3.29 3.70 -5.37
CA CYS A 167 2.22 3.52 -4.38
C CYS A 167 1.31 4.77 -4.34
N SER A 168 1.21 5.49 -5.45
CA SER A 168 0.48 6.77 -5.57
C SER A 168 -1.02 6.61 -5.38
N VAL A 169 -1.62 5.49 -5.77
CA VAL A 169 -3.07 5.29 -5.67
C VAL A 169 -3.46 5.01 -4.23
N GLN A 170 -3.95 6.06 -3.57
CA GLN A 170 -4.24 6.05 -2.14
C GLN A 170 -5.62 6.63 -1.85
N ARG A 171 -6.21 6.18 -0.74
CA ARG A 171 -7.40 6.74 -0.12
C ARG A 171 -7.05 7.26 1.27
N ARG A 172 -7.20 8.57 1.50
CA ARG A 172 -6.89 9.20 2.82
C ARG A 172 -5.53 8.74 3.38
N HIS A 173 -4.51 8.72 2.52
CA HIS A 173 -3.15 8.26 2.82
C HIS A 173 -2.99 6.75 3.04
N GLN A 174 -4.04 5.94 2.83
CA GLN A 174 -3.95 4.48 2.78
C GLN A 174 -3.69 4.03 1.35
N LYS A 175 -2.62 3.26 1.12
CA LYS A 175 -2.31 2.67 -0.20
C LYS A 175 -3.38 1.63 -0.56
N ILE A 176 -3.84 1.67 -1.82
CA ILE A 176 -4.93 0.82 -2.35
C ILE A 176 -4.44 -0.05 -3.52
N ILE A 177 -3.62 0.54 -4.40
CA ILE A 177 -2.99 -0.14 -5.52
C ILE A 177 -1.52 0.25 -5.57
N GLU A 178 -0.67 -0.75 -5.75
CA GLU A 178 0.77 -0.62 -5.82
C GLU A 178 1.29 -1.34 -7.06
N GLU A 179 2.33 -0.81 -7.69
CA GLU A 179 2.93 -1.43 -8.87
C GLU A 179 4.45 -1.28 -8.96
N THR A 180 5.09 -2.23 -9.63
CA THR A 180 6.52 -2.18 -9.94
C THR A 180 6.82 -2.87 -11.28
N PRO A 181 7.73 -2.33 -12.11
CA PRO A 181 8.45 -1.05 -11.95
C PRO A 181 7.54 0.17 -11.92
N ALA A 182 8.00 1.30 -11.37
CA ALA A 182 7.16 2.51 -11.26
C ALA A 182 6.94 3.15 -12.65
N PRO A 183 5.68 3.37 -13.09
CA PRO A 183 5.39 4.10 -14.32
C PRO A 183 6.07 5.47 -14.41
N LEU A 184 6.27 6.16 -13.28
CA LEU A 184 6.96 7.47 -13.25
C LEU A 184 8.37 7.41 -13.81
N LEU A 185 9.07 6.33 -13.48
CA LEU A 185 10.47 6.12 -13.79
C LEU A 185 10.65 5.35 -15.10
N ALA A 186 9.55 5.01 -15.79
CA ALA A 186 9.60 4.41 -17.11
C ALA A 186 10.31 5.37 -18.09
N GLY A 187 11.43 4.90 -18.66
CA GLY A 187 12.25 5.69 -19.57
C GLY A 187 13.18 6.72 -18.91
N ASP A 188 13.24 6.80 -17.58
CA ASP A 188 14.09 7.74 -16.83
C ASP A 188 15.01 7.01 -15.84
N GLU A 189 15.97 6.28 -16.41
CA GLU A 189 16.92 5.48 -15.62
C GLU A 189 17.83 6.34 -14.75
N ALA A 190 18.14 7.57 -15.19
CA ALA A 190 18.95 8.50 -14.41
C ALA A 190 18.24 8.92 -13.12
N LEU A 191 16.94 9.19 -13.17
CA LEU A 191 16.14 9.47 -11.97
C LEU A 191 16.05 8.24 -11.07
N ARG A 192 15.79 7.05 -11.62
CA ARG A 192 15.78 5.79 -10.85
C ARG A 192 17.08 5.58 -10.10
N GLN A 193 18.23 5.72 -10.77
CA GLN A 193 19.54 5.56 -10.14
C GLN A 193 19.78 6.59 -9.03
N ARG A 194 19.43 7.86 -9.25
CA ARG A 194 19.56 8.91 -8.23
C ARG A 194 18.70 8.61 -7.00
N MET A 195 17.46 8.18 -7.18
CA MET A 195 16.56 7.83 -6.07
C MET A 195 17.01 6.56 -5.34
N GLY A 196 17.46 5.52 -6.07
CA GLY A 196 17.99 4.30 -5.49
C GLY A 196 19.26 4.54 -4.67
N GLN A 197 20.18 5.36 -5.18
CA GLN A 197 21.38 5.78 -4.43
C GLN A 197 21.01 6.56 -3.17
N ALA A 198 20.05 7.50 -3.26
CA ALA A 198 19.55 8.22 -2.10
C ALA A 198 18.92 7.28 -1.05
N ALA A 199 18.17 6.27 -1.48
CA ALA A 199 17.56 5.29 -0.60
C ALA A 199 18.62 4.45 0.14
N VAL A 200 19.62 3.92 -0.59
CA VAL A 200 20.73 3.18 0.01
C VAL A 200 21.53 4.04 0.98
N ALA A 201 21.83 5.29 0.61
CA ALA A 201 22.55 6.23 1.46
C ALA A 201 21.76 6.60 2.74
N ALA A 202 20.43 6.72 2.65
CA ALA A 202 19.57 6.91 3.82
C ALA A 202 19.63 5.72 4.79
N ALA A 203 19.57 4.49 4.27
CA ALA A 203 19.71 3.27 5.07
C ALA A 203 21.11 3.14 5.69
N GLN A 204 22.17 3.47 4.94
CA GLN A 204 23.55 3.50 5.44
C GLN A 204 23.72 4.49 6.60
N ALA A 205 23.12 5.68 6.51
CA ALA A 205 23.23 6.72 7.53
C ALA A 205 22.72 6.31 8.91
N VAL A 206 21.85 5.30 8.98
CA VAL A 206 21.28 4.76 10.22
C VAL A 206 21.81 3.36 10.57
N ASN A 207 22.82 2.87 9.84
CA ASN A 207 23.34 1.50 9.97
C ASN A 207 22.21 0.45 9.91
N TYR A 208 21.33 0.60 8.92
CA TYR A 208 20.14 -0.25 8.81
C TYR A 208 20.52 -1.72 8.58
N VAL A 209 19.72 -2.63 9.14
CA VAL A 209 19.83 -4.08 8.95
C VAL A 209 18.42 -4.62 8.71
N ASN A 210 18.32 -5.72 7.97
CA ASN A 210 17.09 -6.40 7.58
C ASN A 210 16.37 -5.70 6.40
N ALA A 211 15.12 -6.08 6.12
CA ALA A 211 14.30 -5.47 5.10
C ALA A 211 13.67 -4.17 5.60
N GLY A 212 13.62 -3.15 4.75
CA GLY A 212 12.98 -1.86 5.04
C GLY A 212 12.60 -1.15 3.76
N THR A 213 11.91 -0.03 3.84
CA THR A 213 11.59 0.79 2.67
C THR A 213 11.89 2.25 2.92
N ILE A 214 12.47 2.93 1.92
CA ILE A 214 12.58 4.39 1.89
C ILE A 214 11.48 4.95 1.00
N GLU A 215 10.60 5.76 1.57
CA GLU A 215 9.50 6.41 0.85
C GLU A 215 9.91 7.80 0.36
N PHE A 216 9.46 8.17 -0.83
CA PHE A 216 9.65 9.46 -1.45
C PHE A 216 8.32 10.01 -2.00
N LEU A 217 8.18 11.33 -1.95
CA LEU A 217 7.23 12.05 -2.77
C LEU A 217 7.95 12.63 -3.99
N VAL A 218 7.35 12.51 -5.17
CA VAL A 218 7.88 13.09 -6.40
C VAL A 218 6.86 14.08 -6.98
N ASP A 219 7.30 15.31 -7.26
CA ASP A 219 6.46 16.36 -7.81
C ASP A 219 6.30 16.28 -9.34
N ALA A 220 5.54 17.21 -9.92
CA ALA A 220 5.28 17.27 -11.36
C ALA A 220 6.55 17.57 -12.18
N GLU A 221 7.50 18.31 -11.58
CA GLU A 221 8.80 18.65 -12.15
C GLU A 221 9.85 17.53 -12.01
N ARG A 222 9.46 16.37 -11.44
CA ARG A 222 10.32 15.21 -11.16
C ARG A 222 11.41 15.46 -10.11
N ASN A 223 11.21 16.43 -9.22
CA ASN A 223 11.98 16.52 -7.99
C ASN A 223 11.44 15.51 -6.97
N PHE A 224 12.33 14.82 -6.28
CA PHE A 224 11.96 13.84 -5.26
C PHE A 224 12.41 14.29 -3.87
N TYR A 225 11.60 13.91 -2.88
CA TYR A 225 11.72 14.35 -1.49
C TYR A 225 11.54 13.14 -0.57
N PHE A 226 12.48 12.91 0.36
CA PHE A 226 12.41 11.81 1.34
C PHE A 226 11.22 11.93 2.30
N LEU A 227 10.22 11.07 2.20
CA LEU A 227 9.05 11.15 3.08
C LEU A 227 9.32 10.52 4.45
N GLU A 228 9.62 9.23 4.47
CA GLU A 228 9.93 8.48 5.69
C GLU A 228 10.69 7.20 5.36
N MET A 229 11.16 6.53 6.41
CA MET A 229 11.69 5.17 6.33
C MET A 229 10.78 4.25 7.13
N ASN A 230 10.23 3.24 6.45
CA ASN A 230 9.55 2.13 7.10
C ASN A 230 10.60 1.08 7.49
N THR A 231 10.93 1.01 8.78
CA THR A 231 11.95 0.10 9.35
C THR A 231 11.41 -1.32 9.56
N ARG A 232 10.68 -1.80 8.57
CA ARG A 232 10.00 -3.09 8.54
C ARG A 232 9.74 -3.47 7.09
N LEU A 233 9.39 -4.72 6.85
CA LEU A 233 8.83 -5.10 5.56
C LEU A 233 7.56 -4.23 5.32
N GLN A 234 7.17 -4.06 4.06
CA GLN A 234 5.90 -3.41 3.72
C GLN A 234 4.85 -4.40 3.22
N VAL A 235 3.57 -3.98 3.26
CA VAL A 235 2.43 -4.82 2.92
C VAL A 235 2.53 -5.28 1.46
N GLU A 236 2.90 -4.33 0.60
CA GLU A 236 3.08 -4.38 -0.85
C GLU A 236 4.43 -4.98 -1.30
N HIS A 237 5.18 -5.62 -0.41
CA HIS A 237 6.40 -6.34 -0.79
C HIS A 237 6.22 -7.44 -1.86
N PRO A 238 5.07 -8.14 -2.00
CA PRO A 238 4.93 -9.23 -2.97
C PRO A 238 5.18 -8.81 -4.42
N ILE A 239 4.84 -7.58 -4.82
CA ILE A 239 5.09 -7.11 -6.19
C ILE A 239 6.59 -7.01 -6.48
N THR A 240 7.41 -6.65 -5.48
CA THR A 240 8.87 -6.70 -5.58
C THR A 240 9.39 -8.13 -5.67
N GLU A 241 8.83 -9.05 -4.89
CA GLU A 241 9.19 -10.47 -4.96
C GLU A 241 8.94 -11.06 -6.34
N LEU A 242 7.78 -10.76 -6.94
CA LEU A 242 7.41 -11.31 -8.25
C LEU A 242 8.32 -10.85 -9.38
N VAL A 243 8.72 -9.58 -9.40
CA VAL A 243 9.59 -9.05 -10.48
C VAL A 243 11.06 -9.39 -10.28
N THR A 244 11.52 -9.58 -9.04
CA THR A 244 12.94 -9.90 -8.73
C THR A 244 13.19 -11.40 -8.58
N GLY A 245 12.17 -12.18 -8.22
CA GLY A 245 12.31 -13.60 -7.86
C GLY A 245 12.90 -13.82 -6.46
N LEU A 246 12.98 -12.80 -5.62
CA LEU A 246 13.51 -12.89 -4.25
C LEU A 246 12.36 -13.03 -3.25
N ASP A 247 12.48 -14.00 -2.34
CA ASP A 247 11.60 -14.16 -1.18
C ASP A 247 12.13 -13.30 -0.03
N LEU A 248 11.45 -12.18 0.25
CA LEU A 248 11.92 -11.17 1.18
C LEU A 248 11.79 -11.64 2.61
N VAL A 249 10.70 -12.30 2.97
CA VAL A 249 10.52 -12.85 4.33
C VAL A 249 11.62 -13.88 4.62
N LYS A 250 11.94 -14.75 3.66
CA LYS A 250 13.06 -15.68 3.78
C LYS A 250 14.39 -14.93 3.96
N TRP A 251 14.63 -13.86 3.22
CA TRP A 251 15.84 -13.05 3.39
C TRP A 251 15.91 -12.37 4.75
N GLN A 252 14.79 -11.86 5.29
CA GLN A 252 14.75 -11.32 6.64
C GLN A 252 15.24 -12.36 7.67
N LEU A 253 14.80 -13.61 7.54
CA LEU A 253 15.20 -14.71 8.43
C LEU A 253 16.69 -15.07 8.27
N ARG A 254 17.21 -15.13 7.04
CA ARG A 254 18.63 -15.42 6.76
C ARG A 254 19.54 -14.32 7.31
N ILE A 255 19.18 -13.06 7.11
CA ILE A 255 19.90 -11.91 7.67
C ILE A 255 19.86 -11.94 9.19
N ALA A 256 18.70 -12.22 9.80
CA ALA A 256 18.58 -12.37 11.25
C ALA A 256 19.43 -13.52 11.80
N ALA A 257 19.66 -14.57 11.00
CA ALA A 257 20.58 -15.67 11.31
C ALA A 257 22.07 -15.32 11.08
N GLY A 258 22.38 -14.09 10.66
CA GLY A 258 23.74 -13.60 10.44
C GLY A 258 24.33 -13.95 9.07
N GLU A 259 23.53 -14.45 8.12
CA GLU A 259 24.00 -14.69 6.75
C GLU A 259 24.25 -13.36 6.00
N SER A 260 25.27 -13.34 5.16
CA SER A 260 25.54 -12.23 4.24
C SER A 260 24.73 -12.33 2.96
N LEU A 261 24.44 -11.19 2.33
CA LEU A 261 23.83 -11.15 1.00
C LEU A 261 24.80 -11.71 -0.05
N PRO A 262 24.38 -12.68 -0.88
CA PRO A 262 25.26 -13.33 -1.86
C PRO A 262 25.26 -12.63 -3.23
N PHE A 263 24.65 -11.44 -3.33
CA PHE A 263 24.49 -10.68 -4.57
C PHE A 263 24.77 -9.20 -4.32
N GLU A 264 25.27 -8.55 -5.35
CA GLU A 264 25.50 -7.11 -5.42
C GLU A 264 24.36 -6.39 -6.15
N GLN A 265 24.32 -5.06 -6.06
CA GLN A 265 23.30 -4.24 -6.76
C GLN A 265 23.24 -4.53 -8.27
N ALA A 266 24.39 -4.83 -8.89
CA ALA A 266 24.51 -5.10 -10.32
C ALA A 266 24.00 -6.48 -10.75
N ASP A 267 23.83 -7.42 -9.81
CA ASP A 267 23.30 -8.77 -10.09
C ASP A 267 21.76 -8.79 -10.15
N LEU A 268 21.13 -7.70 -9.71
CA LEU A 268 19.68 -7.60 -9.62
C LEU A 268 19.07 -7.10 -10.93
N SER A 269 17.91 -7.66 -11.27
CA SER A 269 17.10 -7.21 -12.41
C SER A 269 15.61 -7.39 -12.10
N GLN A 270 14.77 -6.63 -12.78
CA GLN A 270 13.32 -6.81 -12.76
C GLN A 270 12.88 -7.48 -14.05
N ARG A 271 11.91 -8.41 -13.95
CA ARG A 271 11.27 -9.04 -15.11
C ARG A 271 9.77 -8.85 -15.02
N GLY A 272 9.19 -8.36 -16.12
CA GLY A 272 7.77 -8.11 -16.22
C GLY A 272 7.31 -6.90 -15.42
N HIS A 273 6.00 -6.84 -15.19
CA HIS A 273 5.34 -5.82 -14.39
C HIS A 273 4.39 -6.48 -13.41
N ALA A 274 4.47 -6.07 -12.14
CA ALA A 274 3.61 -6.59 -11.09
C ALA A 274 2.71 -5.48 -10.52
N LEU A 275 1.47 -5.86 -10.22
CA LEU A 275 0.46 -5.00 -9.60
C LEU A 275 -0.15 -5.72 -8.41
N GLU A 276 -0.42 -4.97 -7.34
CA GLU A 276 -1.16 -5.42 -6.17
C GLU A 276 -2.40 -4.56 -5.97
N CYS A 277 -3.51 -5.20 -5.61
CA CYS A 277 -4.68 -4.55 -5.05
C CYS A 277 -4.89 -5.02 -3.62
N ARG A 278 -5.16 -4.07 -2.72
CA ARG A 278 -5.64 -4.36 -1.38
C ARG A 278 -7.15 -4.52 -1.38
N ILE A 279 -7.61 -5.73 -1.05
CA ILE A 279 -9.02 -6.05 -0.91
C ILE A 279 -9.43 -5.70 0.51
N TYR A 280 -10.33 -4.73 0.68
CA TYR A 280 -10.79 -4.27 1.98
C TYR A 280 -12.26 -4.60 2.22
N ALA A 281 -12.60 -4.87 3.48
CA ALA A 281 -13.96 -4.78 3.98
C ALA A 281 -14.33 -3.31 4.20
N GLU A 282 -14.70 -2.64 3.11
CA GLU A 282 -15.14 -1.24 3.13
C GLU A 282 -16.23 -1.03 2.08
N ASP A 283 -17.01 0.05 2.25
CA ASP A 283 -18.06 0.48 1.33
C ASP A 283 -17.64 1.76 0.59
N PRO A 284 -17.04 1.68 -0.62
CA PRO A 284 -16.61 2.84 -1.37
C PRO A 284 -17.74 3.82 -1.72
N ALA A 285 -18.97 3.32 -1.93
CA ALA A 285 -20.13 4.15 -2.25
C ALA A 285 -20.59 5.00 -1.06
N ASN A 286 -20.25 4.56 0.14
CA ASN A 286 -20.55 5.23 1.40
C ASN A 286 -19.26 5.73 2.07
N ASN A 287 -18.45 6.48 1.33
CA ASN A 287 -17.26 7.16 1.83
C ASN A 287 -16.22 6.22 2.47
N PHE A 288 -16.14 4.99 1.93
CA PHE A 288 -15.25 3.92 2.37
C PHE A 288 -15.37 3.61 3.86
N LEU A 289 -16.60 3.56 4.37
CA LEU A 289 -16.87 3.12 5.74
C LEU A 289 -16.44 1.65 5.90
N PRO A 290 -15.76 1.29 6.99
CA PRO A 290 -15.42 -0.11 7.27
C PRO A 290 -16.67 -0.98 7.34
N ALA A 291 -16.61 -2.13 6.69
CA ALA A 291 -17.67 -3.13 6.69
C ALA A 291 -17.31 -4.27 7.64
N THR A 292 -18.34 -4.89 8.23
CA THR A 292 -18.20 -6.09 9.07
C THR A 292 -19.25 -7.10 8.61
N GLY A 293 -19.03 -8.37 8.91
CA GLY A 293 -19.96 -9.41 8.48
C GLY A 293 -19.34 -10.80 8.53
N ARG A 294 -20.13 -11.79 8.11
CA ARG A 294 -19.67 -13.17 8.00
C ARG A 294 -19.39 -13.50 6.54
N VAL A 295 -18.24 -14.09 6.26
CA VAL A 295 -17.91 -14.60 4.92
C VAL A 295 -18.81 -15.79 4.61
N LEU A 296 -19.80 -15.59 3.74
CA LEU A 296 -20.76 -16.62 3.34
C LEU A 296 -20.19 -17.52 2.25
N GLN A 297 -19.39 -16.95 1.35
CA GLN A 297 -18.72 -17.61 0.25
C GLN A 297 -17.41 -16.89 -0.04
N LEU A 298 -16.36 -17.67 -0.32
CA LEU A 298 -15.05 -17.20 -0.75
C LEU A 298 -14.58 -18.07 -1.93
N VAL A 299 -14.30 -17.44 -3.06
CA VAL A 299 -13.60 -18.05 -4.21
C VAL A 299 -12.52 -17.07 -4.63
N GLU A 300 -11.28 -17.45 -4.36
CA GLU A 300 -10.11 -16.65 -4.71
C GLU A 300 -9.65 -16.99 -6.14
N PRO A 301 -9.20 -16.01 -6.93
CA PRO A 301 -8.74 -16.25 -8.29
C PRO A 301 -7.45 -17.07 -8.28
N VAL A 302 -7.33 -17.98 -9.25
CA VAL A 302 -6.14 -18.82 -9.44
C VAL A 302 -5.70 -18.77 -10.89
N GLY A 303 -4.39 -18.82 -11.12
CA GLY A 303 -3.86 -18.89 -12.47
C GLY A 303 -2.38 -18.48 -12.57
N PRO A 304 -1.76 -18.64 -13.76
CA PRO A 304 -0.37 -18.25 -13.98
C PRO A 304 -0.12 -16.75 -13.74
N GLY A 305 0.81 -16.47 -12.82
CA GLY A 305 1.13 -15.10 -12.43
C GLY A 305 0.01 -14.42 -11.65
N VAL A 306 -0.89 -15.16 -11.01
CA VAL A 306 -1.84 -14.66 -10.02
C VAL A 306 -1.45 -15.21 -8.65
N ARG A 307 -1.31 -14.33 -7.66
CA ARG A 307 -0.99 -14.65 -6.27
C ARG A 307 -2.02 -13.98 -5.37
N VAL A 308 -2.50 -14.71 -4.37
CA VAL A 308 -3.40 -14.17 -3.35
C VAL A 308 -2.76 -14.44 -1.99
N ASP A 309 -2.48 -13.37 -1.26
CA ASP A 309 -2.07 -13.43 0.14
C ASP A 309 -3.29 -13.06 0.98
N SER A 310 -3.93 -14.06 1.58
CA SER A 310 -5.22 -13.94 2.30
C SER A 310 -5.16 -14.66 3.64
N GLY A 311 -5.84 -14.09 4.64
CA GLY A 311 -6.05 -14.71 5.96
C GLY A 311 -7.49 -15.19 6.17
N LEU A 312 -8.28 -15.29 5.10
CA LEU A 312 -9.73 -15.53 5.17
C LEU A 312 -10.11 -16.96 4.80
N ALA A 313 -11.16 -17.45 5.47
CA ALA A 313 -11.87 -18.66 5.12
C ALA A 313 -13.38 -18.44 5.11
N ARG A 314 -14.09 -19.31 4.39
CA ARG A 314 -15.56 -19.34 4.45
C ARG A 314 -16.01 -19.60 5.88
N GLY A 315 -16.93 -18.77 6.37
CA GLY A 315 -17.46 -18.83 7.73
C GLY A 315 -16.79 -17.86 8.70
N ASP A 316 -15.66 -17.25 8.34
CA ASP A 316 -14.98 -16.26 9.18
C ASP A 316 -15.85 -15.02 9.40
N VAL A 317 -15.58 -14.32 10.51
CA VAL A 317 -16.27 -13.09 10.88
C VAL A 317 -15.29 -11.94 10.81
N VAL A 318 -15.56 -10.99 9.91
CA VAL A 318 -14.86 -9.71 9.83
C VAL A 318 -15.39 -8.82 10.95
N THR A 319 -14.51 -8.44 11.86
CA THR A 319 -14.85 -7.66 13.07
C THR A 319 -14.34 -6.22 12.94
N PRO A 320 -14.88 -5.26 13.70
CA PRO A 320 -14.43 -3.87 13.64
C PRO A 320 -13.14 -3.61 14.45
N HIS A 321 -12.52 -4.65 15.03
CA HIS A 321 -11.40 -4.51 15.96
C HIS A 321 -10.03 -4.42 15.29
N TYR A 322 -9.93 -4.81 14.02
CA TYR A 322 -8.68 -4.90 13.28
C TYR A 322 -8.76 -4.08 11.99
N ASP A 323 -7.61 -3.95 11.32
CA ASP A 323 -7.56 -3.38 9.98
C ASP A 323 -8.50 -4.16 9.04
N PRO A 324 -9.28 -3.48 8.17
CA PRO A 324 -10.25 -4.13 7.30
C PRO A 324 -9.62 -4.85 6.10
N LEU A 325 -8.30 -4.95 5.99
CA LEU A 325 -7.61 -5.67 4.92
C LEU A 325 -7.97 -7.16 4.96
N LEU A 326 -8.63 -7.61 3.90
CA LEU A 326 -9.12 -8.97 3.73
C LEU A 326 -8.08 -9.85 3.04
N ALA A 327 -7.53 -9.35 1.94
CA ALA A 327 -6.54 -10.04 1.13
C ALA A 327 -5.72 -9.04 0.31
N LYS A 328 -4.59 -9.50 -0.20
CA LYS A 328 -3.83 -8.84 -1.26
C LYS A 328 -3.94 -9.68 -2.52
N LEU A 329 -4.42 -9.09 -3.60
CA LEU A 329 -4.45 -9.73 -4.91
C LEU A 329 -3.30 -9.18 -5.75
N ILE A 330 -2.37 -10.04 -6.10
CA ILE A 330 -1.17 -9.67 -6.83
C ILE A 330 -1.13 -10.39 -8.17
N VAL A 331 -0.71 -9.68 -9.20
CA VAL A 331 -0.45 -10.27 -10.52
C VAL A 331 0.91 -9.89 -11.07
N LEU A 332 1.45 -10.76 -11.92
CA LEU A 332 2.66 -10.55 -12.73
C LEU A 332 2.33 -10.82 -14.20
N ALA A 333 2.75 -9.95 -15.10
CA ALA A 333 2.71 -10.16 -16.55
C ALA A 333 3.97 -9.61 -17.24
N GLU A 334 4.07 -9.78 -18.57
CA GLU A 334 5.24 -9.35 -19.33
C GLU A 334 5.40 -7.83 -19.38
N ASP A 335 4.27 -7.12 -19.43
CA ASP A 335 4.22 -5.66 -19.38
C ASP A 335 3.06 -5.16 -18.51
N ARG A 336 3.03 -3.84 -18.29
CA ARG A 336 2.02 -3.18 -17.48
C ARG A 336 0.60 -3.35 -18.02
N ALA A 337 0.40 -3.26 -19.33
CA ALA A 337 -0.93 -3.35 -19.93
C ALA A 337 -1.52 -4.75 -19.72
N GLU A 338 -0.72 -5.79 -19.95
CA GLU A 338 -1.11 -7.17 -19.66
C GLU A 338 -1.34 -7.41 -18.16
N ALA A 339 -0.51 -6.81 -17.29
CA ALA A 339 -0.68 -6.93 -15.85
C ALA A 339 -2.02 -6.31 -15.39
N ILE A 340 -2.40 -5.15 -15.94
CA ILE A 340 -3.71 -4.53 -15.69
C ILE A 340 -4.86 -5.44 -16.16
N GLN A 341 -4.78 -5.96 -17.38
CA GLN A 341 -5.80 -6.86 -17.92
C GLN A 341 -5.94 -8.13 -17.06
N LYS A 342 -4.80 -8.70 -16.63
CA LYS A 342 -4.77 -9.87 -15.76
C LYS A 342 -5.38 -9.57 -14.40
N LEU A 343 -5.07 -8.43 -13.80
CA LEU A 343 -5.63 -8.01 -12.51
C LEU A 343 -7.14 -7.80 -12.59
N VAL A 344 -7.63 -7.12 -13.64
CA VAL A 344 -9.07 -6.95 -13.88
C VAL A 344 -9.77 -8.30 -14.07
N SER A 345 -9.14 -9.24 -14.77
CA SER A 345 -9.66 -10.61 -14.93
C SER A 345 -9.73 -11.35 -13.58
N ALA A 346 -8.66 -11.29 -12.79
CA ALA A 346 -8.60 -11.92 -11.47
C ALA A 346 -9.64 -11.33 -10.49
N LEU A 347 -9.83 -10.00 -10.49
CA LEU A 347 -10.87 -9.33 -9.71
C LEU A 347 -12.29 -9.76 -10.11
N ARG A 348 -12.53 -10.08 -11.39
CA ARG A 348 -13.84 -10.61 -11.86
C ARG A 348 -14.12 -12.03 -11.39
N GLN A 349 -13.07 -12.82 -11.17
CA GLN A 349 -13.16 -14.20 -10.68
C GLN A 349 -13.21 -14.26 -9.14
N TYR A 350 -12.87 -13.18 -8.45
CA TYR A 350 -12.90 -13.10 -7.00
C TYR A 350 -14.35 -13.01 -6.51
N VAL A 351 -14.80 -14.04 -5.81
CA VAL A 351 -16.13 -14.07 -5.16
C VAL A 351 -15.94 -13.96 -3.65
N LEU A 352 -16.44 -12.88 -3.06
CA LEU A 352 -16.53 -12.72 -1.62
C LEU A 352 -17.94 -12.23 -1.26
N LEU A 353 -18.73 -13.11 -0.66
CA LEU A 353 -20.12 -12.83 -0.29
C LEU A 353 -20.28 -12.69 1.22
N GLY A 354 -21.21 -11.83 1.66
CA GLY A 354 -21.56 -11.64 3.08
C GLY A 354 -20.85 -10.49 3.79
N VAL A 355 -19.90 -9.84 3.13
CA VAL A 355 -19.22 -8.63 3.59
C VAL A 355 -19.14 -7.66 2.40
N THR A 356 -19.45 -6.39 2.62
CA THR A 356 -19.25 -5.34 1.60
C THR A 356 -17.75 -5.15 1.38
N THR A 357 -17.32 -5.07 0.11
CA THR A 357 -15.91 -4.94 -0.25
C THR A 357 -15.68 -3.86 -1.30
N ASN A 358 -14.43 -3.44 -1.43
CA ASN A 358 -13.99 -2.52 -2.49
C ASN A 358 -13.75 -3.19 -3.85
N LEU A 359 -14.07 -4.48 -4.04
CA LEU A 359 -13.82 -5.21 -5.29
C LEU A 359 -14.39 -4.51 -6.55
N PRO A 360 -15.66 -4.03 -6.58
CA PRO A 360 -16.18 -3.33 -7.75
C PRO A 360 -15.45 -2.01 -8.02
N PHE A 361 -15.14 -1.26 -6.96
CA PHE A 361 -14.41 0.00 -7.06
C PHE A 361 -13.02 -0.18 -7.66
N LEU A 362 -12.28 -1.20 -7.24
CA LEU A 362 -10.95 -1.50 -7.79
C LEU A 362 -11.00 -1.76 -9.30
N ARG A 363 -12.04 -2.45 -9.78
CA ARG A 363 -12.21 -2.72 -11.22
C ARG A 363 -12.44 -1.44 -12.02
N ASP A 364 -13.24 -0.52 -11.50
CA ASP A 364 -13.52 0.76 -12.16
C ASP A 364 -12.30 1.70 -12.09
N LEU A 365 -11.56 1.69 -10.98
CA LEU A 365 -10.31 2.43 -10.84
C LEU A 365 -9.27 1.96 -11.87
N LEU A 366 -9.07 0.65 -11.99
CA LEU A 366 -8.16 0.08 -12.99
C LEU A 366 -8.58 0.42 -14.42
N ALA A 367 -9.87 0.60 -14.68
CA ALA A 367 -10.39 0.99 -15.99
C ALA A 367 -10.23 2.49 -16.30
N HIS A 368 -9.88 3.31 -15.32
CA HIS A 368 -9.78 4.76 -15.49
C HIS A 368 -8.58 5.19 -16.33
N ASP A 369 -8.78 6.15 -17.23
CA ASP A 369 -7.78 6.58 -18.20
C ASP A 369 -6.44 7.01 -17.58
N LEU A 370 -6.48 7.76 -16.46
CA LEU A 370 -5.26 8.20 -15.78
C LEU A 370 -4.47 7.01 -15.23
N PHE A 371 -5.16 5.98 -14.73
CA PHE A 371 -4.50 4.77 -14.27
C PHE A 371 -3.90 4.00 -15.46
N GLN A 372 -4.65 3.84 -16.55
CA GLN A 372 -4.18 3.20 -17.78
C GLN A 372 -2.92 3.88 -18.36
N ARG A 373 -2.85 5.21 -18.29
CA ARG A 373 -1.70 6.01 -18.75
C ARG A 373 -0.51 6.06 -17.78
N GLY A 374 -0.66 5.57 -16.55
CA GLY A 374 0.39 5.70 -15.51
C GLY A 374 0.54 7.13 -15.00
N GLU A 375 -0.50 7.96 -15.17
CA GLU A 375 -0.60 9.35 -14.71
C GLU A 375 -1.27 9.40 -13.32
N THR A 376 -0.84 8.52 -12.41
CA THR A 376 -1.45 8.42 -11.07
C THR A 376 -0.85 9.45 -10.11
N THR A 377 -1.63 9.93 -9.14
CA THR A 377 -1.16 10.83 -8.07
C THR A 377 -1.83 10.43 -6.76
N THR A 378 -1.31 10.91 -5.62
CA THR A 378 -1.95 10.70 -4.30
C THR A 378 -3.37 11.27 -4.21
N GLY A 379 -3.76 12.15 -5.14
CA GLY A 379 -5.10 12.76 -5.20
C GLY A 379 -6.08 12.06 -6.14
N LEU A 380 -5.67 11.00 -6.86
CA LEU A 380 -6.47 10.38 -7.93
C LEU A 380 -7.88 9.99 -7.46
N ILE A 381 -7.99 9.27 -6.34
CA ILE A 381 -9.27 8.79 -5.82
C ILE A 381 -10.16 9.95 -5.37
N GLU A 382 -9.60 10.92 -4.64
CA GLU A 382 -10.35 12.07 -4.14
C GLU A 382 -10.92 12.93 -5.29
N GLN A 383 -10.15 13.10 -6.37
CA GLN A 383 -10.52 13.99 -7.48
C GLN A 383 -11.46 13.34 -8.49
N HIS A 384 -11.32 12.03 -8.73
CA HIS A 384 -12.03 11.35 -9.82
C HIS A 384 -13.10 10.36 -9.33
N PHE A 385 -13.10 10.01 -8.04
CA PHE A 385 -13.99 8.99 -7.49
C PHE A 385 -14.77 9.44 -6.24
N GLY A 386 -14.79 10.73 -5.91
CA GLY A 386 -15.50 11.26 -4.73
C GLY A 386 -16.98 10.89 -4.67
N ASP A 387 -17.65 10.86 -5.84
CA ASP A 387 -19.07 10.51 -6.00
C ASP A 387 -19.24 9.12 -6.65
N TRP A 388 -18.23 8.25 -6.57
CA TRP A 388 -18.30 6.92 -7.19
C TRP A 388 -19.47 6.12 -6.61
N GLN A 389 -20.17 5.40 -7.51
CA GLN A 389 -21.23 4.47 -7.16
C GLN A 389 -21.02 3.18 -7.95
N PRO A 390 -21.33 2.00 -7.37
CA PRO A 390 -21.27 0.76 -8.12
C PRO A 390 -22.24 0.79 -9.29
N ALA A 391 -21.92 0.01 -10.33
CA ALA A 391 -22.87 -0.22 -11.41
C ALA A 391 -24.20 -0.74 -10.85
N GLN A 392 -25.31 -0.29 -11.43
CA GLN A 392 -26.63 -0.77 -11.03
C GLN A 392 -26.72 -2.28 -11.25
N ASP A 393 -27.35 -2.97 -10.30
CA ASP A 393 -27.64 -4.38 -10.45
C ASP A 393 -28.46 -4.63 -11.72
N PRO A 394 -28.25 -5.76 -12.41
CA PRO A 394 -29.11 -6.16 -13.51
C PRO A 394 -30.57 -6.22 -13.04
N PRO A 395 -31.55 -5.93 -13.90
CA PRO A 395 -32.96 -6.06 -13.54
C PRO A 395 -33.28 -7.44 -12.98
N ASP A 396 -34.21 -7.54 -12.02
CA ASP A 396 -34.60 -8.80 -11.36
C ASP A 396 -34.89 -9.92 -12.36
N LEU A 397 -35.52 -9.60 -13.51
CA LEU A 397 -35.81 -10.57 -14.56
C LEU A 397 -34.54 -11.23 -15.13
N VAL A 398 -33.46 -10.45 -15.29
CA VAL A 398 -32.16 -10.96 -15.75
C VAL A 398 -31.53 -11.86 -14.69
N LEU A 399 -31.59 -11.47 -13.42
CA LEU A 399 -31.08 -12.28 -12.31
C LEU A 399 -31.87 -13.60 -12.17
N ILE A 400 -33.20 -13.54 -12.27
CA ILE A 400 -34.09 -14.71 -12.24
C ILE A 400 -33.77 -15.64 -13.42
N ALA A 401 -33.64 -15.09 -14.64
CA ALA A 401 -33.32 -15.88 -15.82
C ALA A 401 -31.94 -16.56 -15.70
N ALA A 402 -30.93 -15.84 -15.20
CA ALA A 402 -29.59 -16.39 -14.96
C ALA A 402 -29.62 -17.51 -13.90
N ALA A 403 -30.29 -17.29 -12.77
CA ALA A 403 -30.43 -18.28 -11.72
C ALA A 403 -31.17 -19.54 -12.20
N LEU A 404 -32.25 -19.38 -12.98
CA LEU A 404 -32.97 -20.50 -13.58
C LEU A 404 -32.11 -21.25 -14.60
N GLY A 405 -31.35 -20.55 -15.43
CA GLY A 405 -30.40 -21.15 -16.37
C GLY A 405 -29.37 -22.02 -15.64
N GLU A 406 -28.72 -21.46 -14.61
CA GLU A 406 -27.73 -22.19 -13.81
C GLU A 406 -28.35 -23.39 -13.06
N MET A 407 -29.58 -23.26 -12.52
CA MET A 407 -30.30 -24.36 -11.90
C MET A 407 -30.64 -25.48 -12.88
N LEU A 408 -31.03 -25.14 -14.11
CA LEU A 408 -31.32 -26.13 -15.16
C LEU A 408 -30.05 -26.87 -15.57
N GLU A 409 -28.94 -26.16 -15.81
CA GLU A 409 -27.64 -26.77 -16.14
C GLU A 409 -27.14 -27.71 -15.03
N ARG A 410 -27.13 -27.25 -13.76
CA ARG A 410 -26.76 -28.10 -12.61
C ARG A 410 -27.70 -29.30 -12.45
N GLY A 411 -28.99 -29.11 -12.72
CA GLY A 411 -30.01 -30.16 -12.69
C GLY A 411 -29.80 -31.23 -13.77
N GLU A 412 -29.35 -30.82 -14.97
CA GLU A 412 -28.96 -31.74 -16.05
C GLU A 412 -27.70 -32.52 -15.68
N GLU A 413 -26.67 -31.87 -15.14
CA GLU A 413 -25.43 -32.53 -14.69
C GLU A 413 -25.69 -33.54 -13.57
N ALA A 414 -26.50 -33.18 -12.57
CA ALA A 414 -26.85 -34.06 -11.46
C ALA A 414 -27.66 -35.29 -11.93
N ARG A 415 -28.55 -35.14 -12.92
CA ARG A 415 -29.27 -36.28 -13.53
C ARG A 415 -28.37 -37.14 -14.42
N ARG A 416 -27.40 -36.51 -15.11
CA ARG A 416 -26.39 -37.22 -15.90
C ARG A 416 -25.54 -38.12 -14.99
N ARG A 417 -25.13 -37.65 -13.80
CA ARG A 417 -24.40 -38.42 -12.78
C ARG A 417 -25.27 -39.45 -12.02
N GLY A 418 -26.47 -39.05 -11.57
CA GLY A 418 -27.36 -39.93 -10.80
C GLY A 418 -27.95 -41.11 -11.59
N GLY A 419 -27.92 -41.05 -12.92
CA GLY A 419 -28.30 -42.16 -13.80
C GLY A 419 -27.26 -43.25 -13.96
N GLU A 420 -26.10 -43.18 -13.30
CA GLU A 420 -25.13 -44.29 -13.25
C GLU A 420 -25.51 -45.34 -12.19
N GLU A 421 -26.30 -44.99 -11.16
CA GLU A 421 -26.61 -45.88 -10.03
C GLU A 421 -27.99 -46.58 -10.11
N MET A 422 -28.89 -46.19 -11.02
CA MET A 422 -30.20 -46.85 -11.20
C MET A 422 -30.51 -47.19 -12.68
N MET A 423 -30.37 -48.49 -13.01
CA MET A 423 -30.86 -49.23 -14.21
C MET A 423 -30.17 -49.05 -15.59
N ASN A 424 -30.23 -50.17 -16.35
CA ASN A 424 -29.42 -50.66 -17.48
C ASN A 424 -29.41 -49.92 -18.84
N ASP A 425 -29.91 -48.69 -18.99
CA ASP A 425 -29.98 -48.02 -20.32
C ASP A 425 -29.20 -46.69 -20.39
N PRO A 426 -27.97 -46.71 -20.95
CA PRO A 426 -27.15 -45.51 -21.12
C PRO A 426 -27.67 -44.55 -22.21
N TYR A 427 -28.62 -44.97 -23.06
CA TYR A 427 -29.17 -44.17 -24.16
C TYR A 427 -30.59 -43.66 -23.90
N ASN A 428 -31.05 -43.70 -22.66
CA ASN A 428 -32.40 -43.26 -22.30
C ASN A 428 -32.61 -41.76 -22.65
N PRO A 429 -33.45 -41.42 -23.65
CA PRO A 429 -33.63 -40.05 -24.10
C PRO A 429 -34.28 -39.16 -23.03
N TRP A 430 -34.94 -39.76 -22.04
CA TRP A 430 -35.49 -39.05 -20.88
C TRP A 430 -34.38 -38.52 -19.92
N ARG A 431 -33.11 -38.89 -20.13
CA ARG A 431 -31.94 -38.28 -19.46
C ARG A 431 -31.49 -36.97 -20.12
N GLU A 432 -31.66 -36.84 -21.43
CA GLU A 432 -31.12 -35.72 -22.23
C GLU A 432 -32.18 -34.68 -22.61
N LEU A 433 -33.44 -35.08 -22.72
CA LEU A 433 -34.54 -34.19 -23.09
C LEU A 433 -35.02 -33.36 -21.88
N SER A 434 -34.21 -32.40 -21.44
CA SER A 434 -34.70 -31.33 -20.58
C SER A 434 -35.73 -30.50 -21.37
N ASN A 435 -36.91 -30.29 -20.79
CA ASN A 435 -37.98 -29.47 -21.39
C ASN A 435 -38.71 -30.05 -22.62
N PHE A 436 -38.75 -31.37 -22.81
CA PHE A 436 -39.64 -31.96 -23.82
C PHE A 436 -41.10 -31.50 -23.60
N ARG A 437 -41.71 -30.99 -24.66
CA ARG A 437 -43.13 -30.62 -24.72
C ARG A 437 -43.74 -31.32 -25.93
N ILE A 438 -44.88 -31.97 -25.73
CA ILE A 438 -45.66 -32.53 -26.83
C ILE A 438 -46.51 -31.40 -27.41
N GLY A 439 -46.26 -31.04 -28.67
CA GLY A 439 -47.18 -30.19 -29.46
C GLY A 439 -46.86 -28.69 -29.56
N GLU A 440 -45.70 -28.21 -29.07
CA GLU A 440 -45.27 -26.84 -29.39
C GLU A 440 -44.66 -26.81 -30.80
N VAL A 441 -45.45 -26.31 -31.76
CA VAL A 441 -44.96 -25.95 -33.09
C VAL A 441 -44.19 -24.65 -32.95
N ASN A 442 -42.86 -24.70 -33.16
CA ASN A 442 -42.04 -23.50 -33.37
C ASN A 442 -42.66 -22.64 -34.48
N GLN A 443 -43.41 -21.60 -34.11
CA GLN A 443 -43.79 -20.56 -35.06
C GLN A 443 -42.56 -19.69 -35.28
N LYS A 444 -41.96 -19.86 -36.46
CA LYS A 444 -40.86 -19.07 -37.01
C LYS A 444 -41.24 -17.60 -37.17
#